data_AF-A0A0F9IYD6-F1
#
_entry.id   AF-A0A0F9IYD6-F1
#
_cell.length_a   1.000
_cell.length_b   1.000
_cell.length_c   1.000
_cell.angle_alpha   90.00
_cell.angle_beta   90.00
_cell.angle_gamma   90.00
#
_symmetry.space_group_name_H-M   'P 1'
#
loop_
_entity.id
_entity.type
_entity.pdbx_description
1 polymer ?
#
loop_
_entity_poly.entity_id
_entity_poly.type
_entity_poly.pdbx_seq_one_letter_code
_entity_poly.pdbx_strand_id
1 'polypeptide(L)'
;MDTLKRYYGGVKRTFYIYSQEEADEMGLKYVPWRDAKQGDWALSDDGYVGECLKISGPYRHGGALEHTFSFARMWGSSKGKLNYLERKATRSYCLTSAQHWAEHEVANTRSKRFIEAYVMMFMAGNGIDWAKLGQIYRPDDSGRDPARRAKHLFKQEAFQKMIQQKMIEVFKGKNKTEGDVIDMLDKSFAMAEKVKNPTEMRKATEDYIRLFDMLPEKQPGSIFPYGEEVPWEEGEIEGSLEGAKKLTGKKKILSE
;
A
#
# COMPACT_ATOMS: atom_id res chain seq x y z
N MET A 1 -1.71 -27.17 6.12
CA MET A 1 -1.94 -26.27 7.25
C MET A 1 -1.15 -25.01 7.02
N ASP A 2 -1.77 -23.84 7.12
CA ASP A 2 -1.14 -22.54 6.96
C ASP A 2 -1.00 -21.82 8.31
N THR A 3 0.06 -21.01 8.45
CA THR A 3 0.40 -20.33 9.70
C THR A 3 0.46 -18.83 9.50
N LEU A 4 -0.44 -18.10 10.17
CA LEU A 4 -0.55 -16.65 10.08
C LEU A 4 -0.03 -15.98 11.35
N LYS A 5 1.06 -15.21 11.25
CA LYS A 5 1.58 -14.38 12.35
C LYS A 5 1.06 -12.95 12.21
N ARG A 6 0.28 -12.46 13.18
CA ARG A 6 -0.19 -11.06 13.19
C ARG A 6 -0.41 -10.52 14.60
N TYR A 7 -0.55 -9.20 14.71
CA TYR A 7 -0.96 -8.56 15.96
C TYR A 7 -2.47 -8.67 16.15
N TYR A 8 -2.87 -9.05 17.35
CA TYR A 8 -4.26 -9.04 17.81
C TYR A 8 -4.31 -8.52 19.24
N GLY A 9 -5.11 -7.47 19.49
CA GLY A 9 -5.16 -6.82 20.80
C GLY A 9 -3.82 -6.25 21.28
N GLY A 10 -2.94 -5.85 20.35
CA GLY A 10 -1.60 -5.32 20.68
C GLY A 10 -0.52 -6.39 20.89
N VAL A 11 -0.85 -7.68 20.86
CA VAL A 11 0.09 -8.79 21.06
C VAL A 11 0.30 -9.56 19.76
N LYS A 12 1.55 -9.92 19.44
CA LYS A 12 1.88 -10.78 18.30
C LYS A 12 1.43 -12.21 18.61
N ARG A 13 0.51 -12.75 17.80
CA ARG A 13 -0.03 -14.11 17.94
C ARG A 13 0.16 -14.88 16.64
N THR A 14 0.27 -16.19 16.78
CA THR A 14 0.30 -17.14 15.67
C THR A 14 -1.06 -17.80 15.59
N PHE A 15 -1.66 -17.78 14.41
CA PHE A 15 -2.94 -18.42 14.13
C PHE A 15 -2.76 -19.53 13.11
N TYR A 16 -3.51 -20.60 13.28
CA TYR A 16 -3.53 -21.74 12.37
C TYR A 16 -4.78 -21.69 11.50
N ILE A 17 -4.58 -22.01 10.23
CA ILE A 17 -5.64 -22.00 9.22
C ILE A 17 -5.53 -23.33 8.47
N TYR A 18 -6.63 -24.06 8.43
CA TYR A 18 -6.70 -25.39 7.86
C TYR A 18 -7.50 -25.34 6.56
N SER A 19 -7.17 -26.18 5.59
CA SER A 19 -8.17 -26.50 4.57
C SER A 19 -9.32 -27.30 5.20
N GLN A 20 -10.47 -27.34 4.55
CA GLN A 20 -11.58 -28.18 5.00
C GLN A 20 -11.15 -29.64 5.16
N GLU A 21 -10.41 -30.19 4.20
CA GLU A 21 -9.88 -31.56 4.22
C GLU A 21 -8.97 -31.79 5.44
N GLU A 22 -8.05 -30.87 5.72
CA GLU A 22 -7.16 -30.96 6.89
C GLU A 22 -7.94 -30.89 8.21
N ALA A 23 -8.99 -30.06 8.26
CA ALA A 23 -9.84 -29.97 9.43
C ALA A 23 -10.64 -31.27 9.66
N ASP A 24 -11.14 -31.87 8.58
CA ASP A 24 -11.88 -33.13 8.62
C ASP A 24 -10.97 -34.29 9.06
N GLU A 25 -9.74 -34.37 8.54
CA GLU A 25 -8.73 -35.37 8.94
C GLU A 25 -8.34 -35.25 10.42
N MET A 26 -8.26 -34.02 10.93
CA MET A 26 -7.97 -33.75 12.34
C MET A 26 -9.20 -33.92 13.26
N GLY A 27 -10.40 -34.15 12.71
CA GLY A 27 -11.65 -34.22 13.46
C GLY A 27 -12.05 -32.88 14.10
N LEU A 28 -11.61 -31.76 13.52
CA LEU A 28 -11.96 -30.42 14.00
C LEU A 28 -13.43 -30.12 13.71
N LYS A 29 -14.18 -29.77 14.76
CA LYS A 29 -15.56 -29.32 14.62
C LYS A 29 -15.57 -27.85 14.21
N TYR A 30 -16.11 -27.57 13.04
CA TYR A 30 -16.33 -26.22 12.54
C TYR A 30 -17.79 -26.00 12.15
N VAL A 31 -18.18 -24.72 12.09
CA VAL A 31 -19.51 -24.28 11.66
C VAL A 31 -19.39 -23.31 10.49
N PRO A 32 -20.44 -23.11 9.69
CA PRO A 32 -20.46 -22.03 8.70
C PRO A 32 -20.13 -20.69 9.37
N TRP A 33 -19.29 -19.86 8.74
CA TRP A 33 -18.76 -18.67 9.42
C TRP A 33 -19.80 -17.68 9.93
N ARG A 34 -21.00 -17.65 9.32
CA ARG A 34 -22.12 -16.80 9.71
C ARG A 34 -22.74 -17.21 11.04
N ASP A 35 -22.67 -18.51 11.34
CA ASP A 35 -23.25 -19.12 12.54
C ASP A 35 -22.20 -19.30 13.64
N ALA A 36 -20.93 -19.00 13.34
CA ALA A 36 -19.82 -19.09 14.28
C ALA A 36 -20.02 -18.16 15.47
N LYS A 37 -19.81 -18.71 16.67
CA LYS A 37 -19.70 -17.96 17.92
C LYS A 37 -18.24 -17.69 18.24
N GLN A 38 -18.01 -16.79 19.19
CA GLN A 38 -16.66 -16.52 19.66
C GLN A 38 -16.03 -17.81 20.23
N GLY A 39 -14.84 -18.14 19.76
CA GLY A 39 -14.10 -19.37 20.08
C GLY A 39 -14.36 -20.54 19.12
N ASP A 40 -15.39 -20.47 18.28
CA ASP A 40 -15.67 -21.53 17.32
C ASP A 40 -14.70 -21.49 16.13
N TRP A 41 -14.48 -22.65 15.53
CA TRP A 41 -13.84 -22.76 14.21
C TRP A 41 -14.88 -22.51 13.12
N ALA A 42 -14.54 -21.63 12.19
CA ALA A 42 -15.44 -21.15 11.16
C ALA A 42 -14.94 -21.55 9.77
N LEU A 43 -15.80 -22.17 8.97
CA LEU A 43 -15.55 -22.46 7.56
C LEU A 43 -15.82 -21.22 6.71
N SER A 44 -14.80 -20.77 5.99
CA SER A 44 -14.86 -19.71 4.99
C SER A 44 -15.58 -20.16 3.72
N ASP A 45 -16.02 -19.21 2.90
CA ASP A 45 -16.72 -19.49 1.65
C ASP A 45 -15.79 -20.12 0.59
N ASP A 46 -14.47 -20.04 0.79
CA ASP A 46 -13.43 -20.65 -0.07
C ASP A 46 -12.80 -21.91 0.52
N GLY A 47 -13.43 -22.54 1.51
CA GLY A 47 -13.06 -23.89 1.99
C GLY A 47 -11.92 -23.93 3.01
N TYR A 48 -11.69 -22.85 3.76
CA TYR A 48 -10.68 -22.76 4.81
C TYR A 48 -11.31 -22.56 6.18
N VAL A 49 -10.71 -23.18 7.19
CA VAL A 49 -11.20 -23.17 8.57
C VAL A 49 -10.27 -22.33 9.43
N GLY A 50 -10.84 -21.38 10.17
CA GLY A 50 -10.10 -20.56 11.12
C GLY A 50 -10.93 -20.12 12.33
N GLU A 51 -10.24 -19.78 13.40
CA GLU A 51 -10.87 -19.42 14.68
C GLU A 51 -11.62 -18.08 14.63
N CYS A 52 -12.84 -18.04 15.17
CA CYS A 52 -13.59 -16.82 15.43
C CYS A 52 -13.12 -16.19 16.76
N LEU A 53 -12.32 -15.12 16.67
CA LEU A 53 -11.68 -14.50 17.83
C LEU A 53 -12.63 -13.61 18.65
N LYS A 54 -13.54 -12.91 17.96
CA LYS A 54 -14.44 -11.95 18.58
C LYS A 54 -15.64 -11.68 17.69
N ILE A 55 -16.80 -11.51 18.33
CA ILE A 55 -17.98 -10.95 17.69
C ILE A 55 -18.27 -9.62 18.37
N SER A 56 -18.41 -8.55 17.59
CA SER A 56 -18.71 -7.21 18.10
C SER A 56 -20.04 -6.73 17.55
N GLY A 57 -20.78 -5.95 18.36
CA GLY A 57 -22.10 -5.44 18.02
C GLY A 57 -23.19 -5.99 18.94
N PRO A 58 -24.48 -5.78 18.59
CA PRO A 58 -24.96 -5.08 17.40
C PRO A 58 -24.56 -3.60 17.39
N TYR A 59 -24.12 -3.09 16.23
CA TYR A 59 -23.85 -1.67 16.03
C TYR A 59 -25.14 -0.91 15.64
N ARG A 60 -25.25 0.38 16.00
CA ARG A 60 -26.47 1.19 15.78
C ARG A 60 -26.81 1.33 14.29
N HIS A 61 -28.12 1.34 13.99
CA HIS A 61 -28.80 1.42 12.67
C HIS A 61 -28.85 0.17 11.78
N GLY A 62 -28.63 -1.04 12.30
CA GLY A 62 -28.89 -2.24 11.48
C GLY A 62 -28.67 -3.60 12.10
N GLY A 63 -28.32 -3.68 13.39
CA GLY A 63 -28.19 -4.98 14.08
C GLY A 63 -27.03 -5.86 13.58
N ALA A 64 -26.25 -5.40 12.61
CA ALA A 64 -25.19 -6.19 12.01
C ALA A 64 -24.10 -6.51 13.05
N LEU A 65 -23.78 -7.79 13.14
CA LEU A 65 -22.65 -8.29 13.92
C LEU A 65 -21.39 -8.25 13.07
N GLU A 66 -20.29 -7.81 13.67
CA GLU A 66 -18.96 -7.92 13.10
C GLU A 66 -18.25 -9.14 13.67
N HIS A 67 -17.94 -10.10 12.81
CA HIS A 67 -17.15 -11.27 13.16
C HIS A 67 -15.68 -10.98 12.85
N THR A 68 -14.83 -11.19 13.85
CA THR A 68 -13.37 -11.10 13.72
C THR A 68 -12.80 -12.50 13.79
N PHE A 69 -12.33 -13.00 12.67
CA PHE A 69 -11.67 -14.29 12.54
C PHE A 69 -10.16 -14.14 12.64
N SER A 70 -9.46 -15.27 12.74
CA SER A 70 -8.00 -15.35 12.71
C SER A 70 -7.39 -14.72 11.45
N PHE A 71 -8.10 -14.76 10.32
CA PHE A 71 -7.62 -14.31 9.01
C PHE A 71 -8.46 -13.19 8.36
N ALA A 72 -9.51 -12.70 9.01
CA ALA A 72 -10.39 -11.69 8.42
C ALA A 72 -11.23 -10.94 9.46
N ARG A 73 -11.81 -9.81 9.04
CA ARG A 73 -13.02 -9.27 9.67
C ARG A 73 -14.15 -9.28 8.64
N MET A 74 -15.36 -9.57 9.07
CA MET A 74 -16.51 -9.60 8.18
C MET A 74 -17.78 -9.19 8.91
N TRP A 75 -18.64 -8.48 8.20
CA TRP A 75 -19.99 -8.22 8.66
C TRP A 75 -20.87 -9.43 8.37
N GLY A 76 -21.67 -9.85 9.36
CA GLY A 76 -22.68 -10.91 9.23
C GLY A 76 -23.84 -10.59 8.29
N SER A 77 -23.63 -9.77 7.26
CA SER A 77 -24.62 -9.43 6.23
C SER A 77 -24.75 -10.57 5.22
N SER A 78 -25.95 -10.84 4.72
CA SER A 78 -26.21 -11.92 3.74
C SER A 78 -25.36 -11.82 2.45
N LYS A 79 -24.86 -10.63 2.11
CA LYS A 79 -24.01 -10.38 0.93
C LYS A 79 -22.51 -10.49 1.20
N GLY A 80 -22.10 -10.51 2.47
CA GLY A 80 -20.68 -10.65 2.85
C GLY A 80 -20.10 -11.97 2.37
N LYS A 81 -18.87 -11.96 1.89
CA LYS A 81 -18.13 -13.17 1.54
C LYS A 81 -16.84 -13.22 2.33
N LEU A 82 -16.61 -14.30 3.06
CA LEU A 82 -15.42 -14.57 3.81
C LEU A 82 -14.51 -15.48 2.98
N ASN A 83 -13.53 -14.88 2.28
CA ASN A 83 -12.52 -15.62 1.54
C ASN A 83 -11.15 -15.48 2.23
N TYR A 84 -10.49 -16.59 2.50
CA TYR A 84 -9.13 -16.62 3.02
C TYR A 84 -8.08 -16.33 1.94
N LEU A 85 -8.15 -16.99 0.78
CA LEU A 85 -7.14 -16.91 -0.28
C LEU A 85 -6.97 -15.48 -0.81
N GLU A 86 -8.07 -14.77 -1.00
CA GLU A 86 -8.06 -13.38 -1.44
C GLU A 86 -7.34 -12.47 -0.42
N ARG A 87 -7.53 -12.74 0.87
CA ARG A 87 -6.87 -12.01 1.96
C ARG A 87 -5.42 -12.40 2.12
N LYS A 88 -5.09 -13.65 1.84
CA LYS A 88 -3.71 -14.14 1.80
C LYS A 88 -2.90 -13.41 0.73
N ALA A 89 -3.48 -13.28 -0.48
CA ALA A 89 -2.86 -12.57 -1.59
C ALA A 89 -2.65 -11.08 -1.31
N THR A 90 -3.62 -10.42 -0.68
CA THR A 90 -3.57 -8.97 -0.38
C THR A 90 -2.97 -8.63 0.98
N ARG A 91 -2.69 -9.64 1.81
CA ARG A 91 -2.28 -9.53 3.22
C ARG A 91 -3.25 -8.71 4.09
N SER A 92 -4.53 -8.66 3.71
CA SER A 92 -5.57 -7.89 4.40
C SER A 92 -6.35 -8.76 5.40
N TYR A 93 -5.70 -9.12 6.51
CA TYR A 93 -6.28 -10.02 7.53
C TYR A 93 -7.07 -9.29 8.63
N CYS A 94 -6.84 -7.99 8.78
CA CYS A 94 -7.37 -7.19 9.90
C CYS A 94 -8.48 -6.21 9.48
N LEU A 95 -8.83 -6.17 8.20
CA LEU A 95 -9.83 -5.26 7.64
C LEU A 95 -11.07 -6.03 7.19
N THR A 96 -12.17 -5.32 7.05
CA THR A 96 -13.41 -5.87 6.47
C THR A 96 -13.31 -6.09 4.97
N SER A 97 -12.53 -5.26 4.26
CA SER A 97 -12.24 -5.41 2.84
C SER A 97 -10.99 -6.27 2.59
N ALA A 98 -11.02 -7.08 1.54
CA ALA A 98 -9.88 -7.86 1.06
C ALA A 98 -8.96 -7.04 0.12
N GLN A 99 -9.22 -5.75 -0.09
CA GLN A 99 -8.34 -4.90 -0.89
C GLN A 99 -6.97 -4.72 -0.24
N HIS A 100 -5.97 -4.53 -1.09
CA HIS A 100 -4.61 -4.23 -0.64
C HIS A 100 -4.55 -2.87 0.06
N TRP A 101 -3.70 -2.75 1.09
CA TRP A 101 -3.61 -1.54 1.92
C TRP A 101 -3.38 -0.27 1.09
N ALA A 102 -2.57 -0.35 0.03
CA ALA A 102 -2.24 0.80 -0.80
C ALA A 102 -3.46 1.31 -1.58
N GLU A 103 -4.38 0.44 -2.00
CA GLU A 103 -5.62 0.85 -2.66
C GLU A 103 -6.53 1.61 -1.70
N HIS A 104 -6.62 1.14 -0.45
CA HIS A 104 -7.33 1.86 0.62
C HIS A 104 -6.71 3.22 0.88
N GLU A 105 -5.38 3.31 0.99
CA GLU A 105 -4.72 4.58 1.23
C GLU A 105 -4.91 5.58 0.09
N VAL A 106 -4.87 5.13 -1.17
CA VAL A 106 -5.11 5.98 -2.34
C VAL A 106 -6.54 6.54 -2.36
N ALA A 107 -7.53 5.72 -1.95
CA ALA A 107 -8.93 6.13 -1.89
C ALA A 107 -9.19 7.17 -0.78
N ASN A 108 -8.44 7.12 0.32
CA ASN A 108 -8.64 7.93 1.51
C ASN A 108 -8.49 9.44 1.24
N THR A 109 -9.42 10.22 1.80
CA THR A 109 -9.39 11.70 1.76
C THR A 109 -8.16 12.30 2.43
N ARG A 110 -7.64 11.67 3.49
CA ARG A 110 -6.38 12.11 4.15
C ARG A 110 -5.19 12.10 3.19
N SER A 111 -5.09 11.08 2.35
CA SER A 111 -3.99 10.91 1.41
C SER A 111 -4.10 11.92 0.27
N LYS A 112 -5.33 12.15 -0.22
CA LYS A 112 -5.60 13.20 -1.21
C LYS A 112 -5.22 14.59 -0.70
N ARG A 113 -5.62 14.93 0.53
CA ARG A 113 -5.23 16.20 1.19
C ARG A 113 -3.73 16.33 1.38
N PHE A 114 -3.05 15.25 1.78
CA PHE A 114 -1.59 15.21 1.89
C PHE A 114 -0.91 15.54 0.55
N ILE A 115 -1.36 14.91 -0.53
CA ILE A 115 -0.81 15.12 -1.88
C ILE A 115 -1.09 16.54 -2.38
N GLU A 116 -2.31 17.04 -2.20
CA GLU A 116 -2.68 18.41 -2.56
C GLU A 116 -1.80 19.42 -1.82
N ALA A 117 -1.61 19.26 -0.52
CA ALA A 117 -0.73 20.11 0.28
C ALA A 117 0.72 20.04 -0.21
N TYR A 118 1.21 18.83 -0.52
CA TYR A 118 2.56 18.64 -1.06
C TYR A 118 2.74 19.38 -2.40
N VAL A 119 1.81 19.21 -3.34
CA VAL A 119 1.88 19.88 -4.64
C VAL A 119 1.79 21.39 -4.49
N MET A 120 0.94 21.91 -3.61
CA MET A 120 0.89 23.36 -3.34
C MET A 120 2.20 23.90 -2.75
N MET A 121 2.80 23.19 -1.79
CA MET A 121 4.09 23.57 -1.20
C MET A 121 5.20 23.54 -2.25
N PHE A 122 5.20 22.51 -3.11
CA PHE A 122 6.14 22.38 -4.21
C PHE A 122 6.02 23.57 -5.19
N MET A 123 4.79 23.90 -5.60
CA MET A 123 4.53 25.02 -6.52
C MET A 123 4.83 26.39 -5.91
N ALA A 124 4.83 26.52 -4.59
CA ALA A 124 5.14 27.76 -3.88
C ALA A 124 6.66 28.05 -3.80
N GLY A 125 7.52 27.06 -4.05
CA GLY A 125 8.98 27.24 -4.08
C GLY A 125 9.67 27.43 -2.72
N ASN A 126 8.94 27.41 -1.61
CA ASN A 126 9.47 27.71 -0.26
C ASN A 126 10.05 26.48 0.47
N GLY A 127 10.40 25.43 -0.26
CA GLY A 127 10.80 24.14 0.32
C GLY A 127 9.60 23.35 0.88
N ILE A 128 9.82 22.05 1.11
CA ILE A 128 8.76 21.13 1.56
C ILE A 128 8.84 20.97 3.08
N ASP A 129 7.80 21.44 3.79
CA ASP A 129 7.64 21.21 5.23
C ASP A 129 7.03 19.82 5.49
N TRP A 130 7.91 18.86 5.74
CA TRP A 130 7.54 17.46 6.02
C TRP A 130 6.76 17.30 7.33
N ALA A 131 6.97 18.16 8.33
CA ALA A 131 6.30 18.05 9.62
C ALA A 131 4.82 18.43 9.46
N LYS A 132 4.55 19.54 8.77
CA LYS A 132 3.19 19.99 8.46
C LYS A 132 2.44 18.99 7.57
N LEU A 133 3.11 18.41 6.58
CA LEU A 133 2.52 17.34 5.77
C LEU A 133 2.15 16.11 6.60
N GLY A 134 3.03 15.68 7.52
CA GLY A 134 2.74 14.57 8.42
C GLY A 134 1.50 14.83 9.30
N GLN A 135 1.36 16.06 9.81
CA GLN A 135 0.20 16.48 10.60
C GLN A 135 -1.09 16.51 9.78
N ILE A 136 -1.04 16.96 8.51
CA ILE A 136 -2.21 16.93 7.61
C ILE A 136 -2.67 15.49 7.35
N TYR A 137 -1.72 14.56 7.21
CA TYR A 137 -2.04 13.15 6.96
C TYR A 137 -2.63 12.44 8.20
N ARG A 138 -2.08 12.71 9.39
CA ARG A 138 -2.58 12.15 10.66
C ARG A 138 -2.52 13.20 11.78
N PRO A 139 -3.60 13.99 11.98
CA PRO A 139 -3.65 14.98 13.05
C PRO A 139 -3.71 14.33 14.44
N ASP A 140 -4.32 13.15 14.55
CA ASP A 140 -4.56 12.43 15.82
C ASP A 140 -3.29 11.83 16.46
N ASP A 141 -2.16 11.88 15.76
CA ASP A 141 -0.91 11.21 16.16
C ASP A 141 0.24 12.22 16.27
N SER A 142 -0.08 13.41 16.78
CA SER A 142 0.82 14.57 16.93
C SER A 142 2.02 14.32 17.86
N GLY A 143 1.97 13.27 18.69
CA GLY A 143 3.05 12.87 19.59
C GLY A 143 4.15 12.00 18.94
N ARG A 144 3.96 11.51 17.71
CA ARG A 144 4.97 10.73 16.95
C ARG A 144 5.55 11.58 15.84
N ASP A 145 6.84 11.39 15.50
CA ASP A 145 7.57 12.11 14.45
C ASP A 145 6.79 12.17 13.12
N PRO A 146 6.11 13.30 12.82
CA PRO A 146 5.24 13.40 11.65
C PRO A 146 6.05 13.47 10.35
N ALA A 147 7.25 14.06 10.41
CA ALA A 147 8.11 14.25 9.26
C ALA A 147 8.65 12.92 8.73
N ARG A 148 9.10 12.03 9.62
CA ARG A 148 9.55 10.69 9.24
C ARG A 148 8.45 9.90 8.53
N ARG A 149 7.21 9.98 9.01
CA ARG A 149 6.07 9.30 8.39
C ARG A 149 5.73 9.86 7.01
N ALA A 150 5.69 11.18 6.88
CA ALA A 150 5.44 11.83 5.60
C ALA A 150 6.47 11.40 4.55
N LYS A 151 7.75 11.37 4.92
CA LYS A 151 8.84 10.88 4.05
C LYS A 151 8.67 9.42 3.69
N HIS A 152 8.30 8.57 4.65
CA HIS A 152 8.07 7.15 4.38
C HIS A 152 6.89 6.95 3.41
N LEU A 153 5.78 7.67 3.62
CA LEU A 153 4.61 7.61 2.77
C LEU A 153 4.92 8.08 1.34
N PHE A 154 5.71 9.14 1.20
CA PHE A 154 6.17 9.68 -0.08
C PHE A 154 7.01 8.69 -0.90
N LYS A 155 7.79 7.82 -0.23
CA LYS A 155 8.60 6.79 -0.91
C LYS A 155 7.77 5.67 -1.53
N GLN A 156 6.51 5.53 -1.15
CA GLN A 156 5.64 4.47 -1.66
C GLN A 156 5.24 4.77 -3.11
N GLU A 157 5.40 3.81 -4.02
CA GLU A 157 5.10 3.97 -5.44
C GLU A 157 3.66 4.45 -5.71
N ALA A 158 2.71 3.95 -4.92
CA ALA A 158 1.30 4.35 -5.03
C ALA A 158 1.12 5.86 -4.81
N PHE A 159 1.85 6.44 -3.85
CA PHE A 159 1.81 7.88 -3.59
C PHE A 159 2.55 8.67 -4.65
N GLN A 160 3.69 8.19 -5.14
CA GLN A 160 4.42 8.82 -6.24
C GLN A 160 3.56 8.95 -7.50
N LYS A 161 2.83 7.89 -7.88
CA LYS A 161 1.89 7.91 -9.01
C LYS A 161 0.77 8.93 -8.81
N MET A 162 0.21 9.03 -7.60
CA MET A 162 -0.81 10.05 -7.31
C MET A 162 -0.26 11.47 -7.39
N ILE A 163 0.97 11.70 -6.93
CA ILE A 163 1.62 13.02 -6.99
C ILE A 163 1.87 13.41 -8.45
N GLN A 164 2.39 12.49 -9.27
CA GLN A 164 2.56 12.72 -10.70
C GLN A 164 1.24 13.08 -11.38
N GLN A 165 0.17 12.31 -11.11
CA GLN A 165 -1.16 12.59 -11.67
C GLN A 165 -1.66 13.99 -11.24
N LYS A 166 -1.51 14.35 -9.97
CA LYS A 166 -1.92 15.67 -9.46
C LYS A 166 -1.07 16.81 -10.01
N MET A 167 0.22 16.61 -10.21
CA MET A 167 1.07 17.59 -10.89
C MET A 167 0.61 17.80 -12.33
N ILE A 168 0.33 16.73 -13.08
CA ILE A 168 -0.20 16.82 -14.45
C ILE A 168 -1.51 17.62 -14.47
N GLU A 169 -2.43 17.35 -13.54
CA GLU A 169 -3.68 18.11 -13.40
C GLU A 169 -3.43 19.61 -13.16
N VAL A 170 -2.49 19.94 -12.27
CA VAL A 170 -2.12 21.34 -11.98
C VAL A 170 -1.45 22.02 -13.16
N PHE A 171 -0.56 21.33 -13.88
CA PHE A 171 0.10 21.89 -15.07
C PHE A 171 -0.88 22.11 -16.22
N LYS A 172 -1.82 21.18 -16.45
CA LYS A 172 -2.93 21.36 -17.39
C LYS A 172 -3.78 22.57 -17.02
N GLY A 173 -4.10 22.75 -15.75
CA GLY A 173 -4.86 23.92 -15.26
C GLY A 173 -4.14 25.26 -15.46
N LYS A 174 -2.80 25.25 -15.57
CA LYS A 174 -1.98 26.45 -15.85
C LYS A 174 -1.63 26.62 -17.33
N ASN A 175 -2.24 25.85 -18.24
CA ASN A 175 -1.92 25.81 -19.67
C ASN A 175 -0.43 25.57 -19.96
N LYS A 176 0.28 24.86 -19.07
CA LYS A 176 1.67 24.44 -19.32
C LYS A 176 1.65 23.13 -20.07
N THR A 177 2.23 23.14 -21.24
CA THR A 177 2.44 21.99 -22.11
C THR A 177 3.75 21.27 -21.76
N GLU A 178 3.96 20.07 -22.32
CA GLU A 178 5.26 19.37 -22.20
C GLU A 178 6.41 20.21 -22.78
N GLY A 179 6.15 20.99 -23.84
CA GLY A 179 7.10 21.95 -24.41
C GLY A 179 7.53 23.02 -23.41
N ASP A 180 6.60 23.55 -22.59
CA ASP A 180 6.95 24.53 -21.55
C ASP A 180 7.86 23.93 -20.47
N VAL A 181 7.75 22.62 -20.21
CA VAL A 181 8.62 21.92 -19.25
C VAL A 181 10.02 21.74 -19.84
N ILE A 182 10.13 21.37 -21.12
CA ILE A 182 11.40 21.31 -21.84
C ILE A 182 12.08 22.68 -21.84
N ASP A 183 11.35 23.75 -22.17
CA ASP A 183 11.86 25.12 -22.15
C ASP A 183 12.36 25.55 -20.76
N MET A 184 11.69 25.09 -19.69
CA MET A 184 12.12 25.35 -18.31
C MET A 184 13.40 24.58 -17.96
N LEU A 185 13.51 23.32 -18.39
CA LEU A 185 14.73 22.53 -18.23
C LEU A 185 15.90 23.16 -19.00
N ASP A 186 15.67 23.63 -20.24
CA ASP A 186 16.71 24.25 -21.07
C ASP A 186 17.24 25.53 -20.40
N LYS A 187 16.33 26.36 -19.88
CA LYS A 187 16.70 27.55 -19.10
C LYS A 187 17.46 27.19 -17.83
N SER A 188 17.08 26.12 -17.14
CA SER A 188 17.78 25.67 -15.93
C SER A 188 19.19 25.18 -16.25
N PHE A 189 19.36 24.43 -17.33
CA PHE A 189 20.65 23.96 -17.81
C PHE A 189 21.54 25.13 -18.22
N ALA A 190 21.01 26.08 -19.00
CA ALA A 190 21.73 27.29 -19.40
C ALA A 190 22.15 28.17 -18.19
N MET A 191 21.33 28.23 -17.13
CA MET A 191 21.72 28.90 -15.88
C MET A 191 22.81 28.15 -15.12
N ALA A 192 22.69 26.82 -15.01
CA ALA A 192 23.70 25.97 -14.39
C ALA A 192 25.05 26.07 -15.13
N GLU A 193 25.02 26.16 -16.46
CA GLU A 193 26.18 26.37 -17.32
C GLU A 193 26.86 27.71 -17.05
N LYS A 194 26.08 28.80 -16.96
CA LYS A 194 26.61 30.14 -16.60
C LYS A 194 27.27 30.16 -15.23
N VAL A 195 26.68 29.47 -14.25
CA VAL A 195 27.20 29.38 -12.88
C VAL A 195 28.33 28.33 -12.76
N LYS A 196 28.56 27.52 -13.80
CA LYS A 196 29.53 26.41 -13.84
C LYS A 196 29.36 25.43 -12.69
N ASN A 197 28.11 25.12 -12.30
CA ASN A 197 27.83 24.14 -11.23
C ASN A 197 27.61 22.74 -11.83
N PRO A 198 28.60 21.83 -11.78
CA PRO A 198 28.52 20.52 -12.43
C PRO A 198 27.46 19.61 -11.79
N THR A 199 27.14 19.79 -10.51
CA THR A 199 26.12 18.98 -9.83
C THR A 199 24.71 19.28 -10.35
N GLU A 200 24.39 20.56 -10.55
CA GLU A 200 23.08 20.97 -11.08
C GLU A 200 22.96 20.67 -12.57
N MET A 201 24.05 20.78 -13.35
CA MET A 201 24.08 20.29 -14.73
C MET A 201 23.77 18.79 -14.79
N ARG A 202 24.41 17.98 -13.94
CA ARG A 202 24.19 16.52 -13.92
C ARG A 202 22.74 16.15 -13.62
N LYS A 203 22.10 16.85 -12.68
CA LYS A 203 20.68 16.65 -12.34
C LYS A 203 19.77 16.98 -13.51
N ALA A 204 19.97 18.13 -14.16
CA ALA A 204 19.20 18.51 -15.34
C ALA A 204 19.35 17.46 -16.45
N THR A 205 20.57 16.96 -16.68
CA THR A 205 20.83 15.87 -17.64
C THR A 205 20.13 14.56 -17.24
N GLU A 206 20.15 14.17 -15.96
CA GLU A 206 19.42 13.00 -15.45
C GLU A 206 17.90 13.14 -15.68
N ASP A 207 17.36 14.35 -15.51
CA ASP A 207 15.95 14.65 -15.74
C ASP A 207 15.58 14.57 -17.23
N TYR A 208 16.45 15.03 -18.15
CA TYR A 208 16.29 14.81 -19.60
C TYR A 208 16.35 13.33 -19.98
N ILE A 209 17.30 12.58 -19.42
CA ILE A 209 17.44 11.14 -19.68
C ILE A 209 16.16 10.41 -19.28
N ARG A 210 15.56 10.77 -18.14
CA ARG A 210 14.27 10.21 -17.70
C ARG A 210 13.10 10.64 -18.59
N LEU A 211 13.08 11.89 -19.06
CA LEU A 211 12.00 12.39 -19.92
C LEU A 211 11.97 11.68 -21.27
N PHE A 212 13.15 11.38 -21.83
CA PHE A 212 13.28 10.71 -23.14
C PHE A 212 13.50 9.19 -23.04
N ASP A 213 13.33 8.59 -21.86
CA ASP A 213 13.59 7.17 -21.59
C ASP A 213 14.97 6.68 -22.08
N MET A 214 15.98 7.55 -22.08
CA MET A 214 17.35 7.23 -22.51
C MET A 214 18.19 6.60 -21.38
N LEU A 215 17.53 5.94 -20.41
CA LEU A 215 18.23 5.33 -19.29
C LEU A 215 19.21 4.27 -19.82
N PRO A 216 20.48 4.27 -19.38
CA PRO A 216 21.42 3.24 -19.79
C PRO A 216 20.88 1.88 -19.36
N GLU A 217 20.93 0.90 -20.27
CA GLU A 217 20.54 -0.47 -19.96
C GLU A 217 21.32 -0.94 -18.72
N LYS A 218 20.60 -1.48 -17.72
CA LYS A 218 21.23 -2.08 -16.54
C LYS A 218 22.21 -3.14 -17.05
N GLN A 219 23.51 -2.89 -16.87
CA GLN A 219 24.49 -3.94 -17.12
C GLN A 219 24.14 -5.12 -16.21
N PRO A 220 24.12 -6.37 -16.74
CA PRO A 220 23.93 -7.55 -15.91
C PRO A 220 25.04 -7.55 -14.86
N GLY A 221 24.65 -7.43 -13.60
CA GLY A 221 25.57 -7.20 -12.48
C GLY A 221 26.70 -8.25 -12.47
N SER A 222 27.94 -7.78 -12.50
CA SER A 222 29.10 -8.59 -12.17
C SER A 222 28.96 -9.09 -10.73
N ILE A 223 28.87 -10.40 -10.59
CA ILE A 223 28.92 -11.09 -9.30
C ILE A 223 30.35 -10.92 -8.79
N PHE A 224 30.58 -9.91 -7.94
CA PHE A 224 31.79 -9.85 -7.12
C PHE A 224 31.59 -10.77 -5.91
N PRO A 225 32.43 -11.81 -5.73
CA PRO A 225 32.40 -12.62 -4.53
C PRO A 225 33.29 -11.94 -3.50
N TYR A 226 32.73 -11.38 -2.43
CA TYR A 226 33.29 -11.35 -1.07
C TYR A 226 32.52 -10.33 -0.23
N GLY A 227 31.99 -10.82 0.89
CA GLY A 227 31.28 -10.04 1.90
C GLY A 227 29.95 -10.69 2.24
N GLU A 228 29.98 -11.78 3.01
CA GLU A 228 28.83 -12.21 3.81
C GLU A 228 28.44 -11.05 4.74
N GLU A 229 27.59 -10.16 4.25
CA GLU A 229 26.81 -9.31 5.13
C GLU A 229 25.77 -10.20 5.79
N VAL A 230 25.96 -10.35 7.10
CA VAL A 230 25.03 -10.88 8.08
C VAL A 230 23.58 -10.57 7.64
N PRO A 231 22.67 -11.56 7.55
CA PRO A 231 21.27 -11.30 7.25
C PRO A 231 20.69 -10.50 8.41
N TRP A 232 20.70 -9.19 8.28
CA TRP A 232 19.72 -8.36 8.96
C TRP A 232 18.36 -8.87 8.48
N GLU A 233 17.45 -9.18 9.40
CA GLU A 233 16.10 -9.63 9.08
C GLU A 233 15.37 -8.53 8.28
N GLU A 234 15.59 -8.50 6.97
CA GLU A 234 14.82 -7.76 5.97
C GLU A 234 13.45 -8.43 5.83
N GLY A 235 12.61 -8.23 6.84
CA GLY A 235 11.17 -8.39 6.75
C GLY A 235 10.50 -7.09 6.29
N GLU A 236 11.16 -6.29 5.45
CA GLU A 236 10.68 -5.00 4.97
C GLU A 236 10.62 -4.97 3.44
N ILE A 237 9.41 -4.67 2.94
CA ILE A 237 9.14 -3.92 1.71
C ILE A 237 9.32 -4.70 0.39
N GLU A 238 8.24 -5.35 -0.07
CA GLU A 238 7.69 -5.19 -1.43
C GLU A 238 6.43 -6.06 -1.58
N GLY A 239 5.32 -5.56 -1.04
CA GLY A 239 3.99 -5.98 -1.48
C GLY A 239 3.58 -5.08 -2.63
N SER A 240 4.18 -5.25 -3.81
CA SER A 240 3.76 -4.47 -4.97
C SER A 240 2.30 -4.80 -5.30
N LEU A 241 1.55 -3.77 -5.69
CA LEU A 241 0.15 -3.89 -6.09
C LEU A 241 0.00 -4.88 -7.27
N GLU A 242 1.05 -5.04 -8.06
CA GLU A 242 1.16 -6.01 -9.15
C GLU A 242 1.33 -7.45 -8.65
N GLY A 243 2.10 -7.69 -7.59
CA GLY A 243 2.22 -9.00 -6.96
C GLY A 243 0.89 -9.50 -6.40
N ALA A 244 0.13 -8.63 -5.74
CA ALA A 244 -1.22 -8.93 -5.25
C ALA A 244 -2.22 -9.19 -6.39
N LYS A 245 -2.11 -8.44 -7.50
CA LYS A 245 -2.95 -8.64 -8.70
C LYS A 245 -2.63 -9.93 -9.47
N LYS A 246 -1.35 -10.33 -9.53
CA LYS A 246 -0.93 -11.60 -10.13
C LYS A 246 -1.48 -12.81 -9.37
N LEU A 247 -1.48 -12.75 -8.03
CA LEU A 247 -2.02 -13.81 -7.17
C LEU A 247 -3.55 -13.92 -7.21
N THR A 248 -4.26 -12.83 -7.46
CA THR A 248 -5.74 -12.79 -7.44
C THR A 248 -6.39 -13.07 -8.80
N GLY A 249 -5.61 -13.41 -9.84
CA GLY A 249 -6.13 -13.98 -11.08
C GLY A 249 -7.22 -13.14 -11.77
N LYS A 250 -7.26 -11.82 -11.57
CA LYS A 250 -8.12 -10.95 -12.37
C LYS A 250 -7.50 -10.79 -13.76
N LYS A 251 -7.77 -11.75 -14.64
CA LYS A 251 -7.69 -11.55 -16.10
C LYS A 251 -8.48 -10.28 -16.42
N LYS A 252 -7.76 -9.22 -16.77
CA LYS A 252 -8.34 -8.07 -17.45
C LYS A 252 -8.85 -8.63 -18.77
N ILE A 253 -10.16 -8.84 -18.89
CA ILE A 253 -10.79 -8.96 -20.20
C ILE A 253 -10.66 -7.57 -20.81
N LEU A 254 -9.61 -7.39 -21.61
CA LEU A 254 -9.51 -6.29 -22.55
C LEU A 254 -10.16 -6.80 -23.85
N SER A 255 -11.33 -6.20 -24.13
CA SER A 255 -11.89 -5.87 -25.45
C SER A 255 -11.79 -6.88 -26.59
N GLU A 256 -12.96 -7.28 -27.11
CA GLU A 256 -13.53 -6.66 -28.33
C GLU A 256 -15.00 -6.30 -28.07
#